data_AF-A0A3P8M283-F1
#
_entry.id   AF-A0A3P8M283-F1
#
_cell.length_a   1.000
_cell.length_b   1.000
_cell.length_c   1.000
_cell.angle_alpha   90.00
_cell.angle_beta   90.00
_cell.angle_gamma   90.00
#
_symmetry.space_group_name_H-M   'P 1'
#
loop_
_entity.id
_entity.type
_entity.pdbx_description
1 polymer ?
#
loop_
_entity_poly.entity_id
_entity_poly.type
_entity_poly.pdbx_seq_one_letter_code
_entity_poly.pdbx_strand_id
1 'polypeptide(L)'
;MRRYGLTPTIAQEVGEAMTIIGLVSSGLGVSILPASFKRVQLNEMRWLPIVEQDAVSEMWLVWSKHREQGQAAQRFREQLLHAALMHN
;
A
#
# COMPACT_ATOMS: atom_id res chain seq x y z
N MET A 1 -6.87 13.03 1.66
CA MET A 1 -8.21 13.61 1.40
C MET A 1 -8.53 14.85 2.24
N ARG A 2 -8.35 14.84 3.57
CA ARG A 2 -8.55 16.06 4.40
C ARG A 2 -7.73 17.27 3.95
N ARG A 3 -6.45 17.08 3.59
CA ARG A 3 -5.59 18.13 3.01
C ARG A 3 -6.10 18.71 1.68
N TYR A 4 -6.99 17.97 1.00
CA TYR A 4 -7.65 18.37 -0.24
C TYR A 4 -9.07 18.93 0.01
N GLY A 5 -9.49 19.09 1.27
CA GLY A 5 -10.84 19.55 1.61
C GLY A 5 -11.95 18.54 1.28
N LEU A 6 -11.60 17.28 1.02
CA LEU A 6 -12.54 16.24 0.61
C LEU A 6 -12.96 15.36 1.80
N THR A 7 -14.26 15.10 1.90
CA THR A 7 -14.87 14.19 2.87
C THR A 7 -15.60 13.07 2.11
N PRO A 8 -14.98 11.87 1.96
CA PRO A 8 -15.63 10.77 1.25
C PRO A 8 -16.80 10.21 2.06
N THR A 9 -17.86 9.79 1.38
CA THR A 9 -18.92 8.97 1.97
C THR A 9 -18.41 7.54 2.10
N ILE A 10 -18.38 7.00 3.32
CA ILE A 10 -17.92 5.64 3.57
C ILE A 10 -19.09 4.67 3.43
N ALA A 11 -19.06 3.85 2.38
CA ALA A 11 -20.04 2.78 2.18
C ALA A 11 -19.78 1.59 3.12
N GLN A 12 -18.50 1.23 3.31
CA GLN A 12 -18.10 0.08 4.13
C GLN A 12 -16.66 0.22 4.64
N GLU A 13 -16.40 -0.28 5.84
CA GLU A 13 -15.08 -0.42 6.44
C GLU A 13 -14.67 -1.91 6.47
N VAL A 14 -13.44 -2.21 6.06
CA VAL A 14 -12.93 -3.58 5.88
C VAL A 14 -11.46 -3.64 6.28
N GLY A 15 -11.05 -4.69 6.99
CA GLY A 15 -9.69 -4.85 7.50
C GLY A 15 -8.67 -5.45 6.52
N GLU A 16 -9.12 -6.05 5.42
CA GLU A 16 -8.26 -6.81 4.51
C GLU A 16 -8.38 -6.34 3.06
N ALA A 17 -7.24 -6.12 2.41
CA ALA A 17 -7.19 -5.61 1.04
C ALA A 17 -7.85 -6.55 0.01
N MET A 18 -7.78 -7.87 0.21
CA MET A 18 -8.41 -8.82 -0.70
C MET A 18 -9.94 -8.74 -0.64
N THR A 19 -10.49 -8.51 0.55
CA THR A 19 -11.93 -8.30 0.73
C THR A 19 -12.38 -6.99 0.08
N ILE A 20 -11.58 -5.92 0.21
CA ILE A 20 -11.83 -4.66 -0.52
C ILE A 20 -11.89 -4.90 -2.03
N ILE A 21 -10.93 -5.62 -2.59
CA ILE A 21 -10.89 -5.95 -4.03
C ILE A 21 -12.13 -6.75 -4.44
N GLY A 22 -12.51 -7.76 -3.67
CA GLY A 22 -13.72 -8.55 -3.92
C GLY A 22 -14.98 -7.70 -3.96
N LEU A 23 -15.15 -6.78 -3.01
CA LEU A 23 -16.30 -5.88 -2.96
C LEU A 23 -16.33 -4.87 -4.12
N VAL A 24 -15.17 -4.36 -4.55
CA VAL A 24 -15.10 -3.50 -5.73
C VAL A 24 -15.46 -4.30 -6.98
N SER A 25 -14.93 -5.52 -7.15
CA SER A 25 -15.26 -6.38 -8.30
C SER A 25 -16.72 -6.81 -8.35
N SER A 26 -17.42 -6.83 -7.21
CA SER A 26 -18.87 -7.11 -7.15
C SER A 26 -19.74 -5.87 -7.36
N GLY A 27 -19.13 -4.69 -7.55
CA GLY A 27 -19.84 -3.44 -7.84
C GLY A 27 -20.26 -2.62 -6.62
N LEU A 28 -19.75 -2.89 -5.42
CA LEU A 28 -20.09 -2.11 -4.22
C LEU A 28 -19.66 -0.63 -4.33
N GLY A 29 -18.61 -0.35 -5.11
CA GLY A 29 -18.13 1.02 -5.31
C GLY A 29 -16.66 1.05 -5.74
N VAL A 30 -15.92 2.02 -5.19
CA VAL A 30 -14.50 2.24 -5.47
C VAL A 30 -13.69 2.24 -4.17
N SER A 31 -12.39 1.94 -4.28
CA SER A 31 -11.46 2.02 -3.16
C SER A 31 -10.08 2.53 -3.62
N ILE A 32 -9.27 2.98 -2.66
CA ILE A 32 -7.89 3.41 -2.88
C ILE A 32 -6.98 2.41 -2.18
N LEU A 33 -6.04 1.83 -2.93
CA LEU A 33 -5.10 0.84 -2.44
C LEU A 33 -3.68 1.17 -2.92
N PRO A 34 -2.63 0.76 -2.18
CA PRO A 34 -1.25 0.87 -2.64
C PRO A 34 -1.03 0.15 -3.98
N ALA A 35 -0.13 0.68 -4.81
CA ALA A 35 0.16 0.13 -6.14
C ALA A 35 0.65 -1.33 -6.13
N SER A 36 1.18 -1.82 -5.00
CA SER A 36 1.59 -3.22 -4.80
C SER A 36 0.43 -4.23 -4.98
N PHE A 37 -0.82 -3.78 -4.83
CA PHE A 37 -2.01 -4.61 -5.08
C PHE A 37 -2.40 -4.68 -6.55
N LYS A 38 -1.85 -3.84 -7.42
CA LYS A 38 -2.13 -3.82 -8.87
C LYS A 38 -1.82 -5.15 -9.55
N ARG A 39 -1.01 -6.03 -8.95
CA ARG A 39 -0.80 -7.40 -9.46
C ARG A 39 -2.08 -8.24 -9.51
N VAL A 40 -3.10 -7.90 -8.71
CA VAL A 40 -4.41 -8.55 -8.74
C VAL A 40 -5.24 -7.92 -9.85
N GLN A 41 -5.56 -8.70 -10.88
CA GLN A 41 -6.37 -8.27 -12.03
C GLN A 41 -7.64 -9.09 -12.06
N LEU A 42 -8.79 -8.41 -11.93
CA LEU A 42 -10.11 -9.00 -12.11
C LEU A 42 -10.79 -8.25 -13.26
N ASN A 43 -11.51 -8.97 -14.11
CA ASN A 43 -12.08 -8.41 -15.33
C ASN A 43 -13.13 -7.32 -15.06
N GLU A 44 -13.78 -7.41 -13.90
CA GLU A 44 -14.91 -6.61 -13.47
C GLU A 44 -14.49 -5.25 -12.90
N MET A 45 -13.19 -5.02 -12.69
CA MET A 45 -12.66 -3.76 -12.15
C MET A 45 -11.50 -3.21 -12.97
N ARG A 46 -11.15 -1.95 -12.74
CA ARG A 46 -9.97 -1.32 -13.32
C ARG A 46 -9.16 -0.59 -12.27
N TRP A 47 -7.84 -0.66 -12.42
CA TRP A 47 -6.90 0.15 -11.65
C TRP A 47 -6.70 1.50 -12.31
N LEU A 48 -7.01 2.58 -11.60
CA LEU A 48 -6.79 3.95 -12.05
C LEU A 48 -5.67 4.60 -11.22
N PRO A 49 -4.67 5.23 -11.86
CA PRO A 49 -3.66 6.00 -11.13
C PRO A 49 -4.26 7.27 -10.55
N ILE A 50 -3.78 7.68 -9.39
CA ILE A 50 -4.05 9.00 -8.80
C ILE A 50 -2.94 9.94 -9.30
N VAL A 51 -3.31 11.10 -9.84
CA VAL A 51 -2.38 12.01 -10.55
C VAL A 51 -1.57 12.88 -9.59
N GLU A 52 -2.10 13.08 -8.39
CA GLU A 52 -1.49 13.85 -7.34
C GLU A 52 -0.17 13.21 -6.89
N GLN A 53 0.94 13.94 -7.02
CA GLN A 53 2.29 13.42 -6.77
C GLN A 53 2.52 13.00 -5.30
N ASP A 54 1.73 13.55 -4.38
CA ASP A 54 1.77 13.22 -2.95
C ASP A 54 0.83 12.05 -2.58
N ALA A 55 0.11 11.45 -3.54
CA ALA A 55 -0.71 10.26 -3.33
C ALA A 55 0.14 8.99 -3.26
N VAL A 56 1.07 8.98 -2.30
CA VAL A 56 2.03 7.89 -2.09
C VAL A 56 1.69 7.07 -0.87
N SER A 57 2.06 5.78 -0.91
CA SER A 57 2.06 4.90 0.25
C SER A 57 3.50 4.65 0.67
N GLU A 58 3.89 5.13 1.85
CA GLU A 58 5.25 4.97 2.36
C GLU A 58 5.41 3.66 3.12
N MET A 59 6.55 3.00 2.96
CA MET A 59 6.93 1.81 3.71
C MET A 59 8.23 2.09 4.46
N TRP A 60 8.25 1.79 5.75
CA TRP A 60 9.36 2.09 6.63
C TRP A 60 9.97 0.80 7.18
N LEU A 61 11.29 0.66 7.08
CA LEU A 61 12.03 -0.34 7.82
C LEU A 61 12.45 0.25 9.17
N VAL A 62 11.94 -0.30 10.27
CA VAL A 62 12.13 0.23 11.63
C VAL A 62 12.84 -0.77 12.53
N TRP A 63 13.61 -0.26 13.49
CA TRP A 63 14.28 -1.06 14.52
C TRP A 63 14.45 -0.28 15.81
N SER A 64 14.65 -0.99 16.92
CA SER A 64 14.90 -0.36 18.22
C SER A 64 16.23 0.39 18.22
N LYS A 65 16.22 1.62 18.72
CA LYS A 65 17.41 2.47 18.87
C LYS A 65 18.41 1.93 19.90
N HIS A 66 17.91 1.23 20.92
CA HIS A 66 18.69 0.87 22.11
C HIS A 66 19.08 -0.61 22.16
N ARG A 67 18.62 -1.41 21.19
CA ARG A 67 18.95 -2.83 21.12
C ARG A 67 19.94 -3.06 19.99
N GLU A 68 21.06 -3.71 20.29
CA GLU A 68 21.96 -4.16 19.25
C GLU A 68 21.24 -5.09 18.28
N GLN A 69 21.44 -4.85 16.98
CA GLN A 69 20.89 -5.70 15.95
C GLN A 69 21.76 -6.96 15.83
N GLY A 70 21.13 -8.13 15.93
CA GLY A 70 21.80 -9.38 15.58
C GLY A 70 22.22 -9.38 14.11
N GLN A 71 23.26 -10.16 13.77
CA GLN A 71 23.79 -10.20 12.40
C GLN A 71 22.74 -10.55 11.33
N ALA A 72 21.78 -11.42 11.66
CA ALA A 72 20.67 -11.75 10.75
C ALA A 72 19.80 -10.53 10.41
N ALA A 73 19.52 -9.67 11.39
CA ALA A 73 18.75 -8.45 11.17
C ALA A 73 19.54 -7.42 10.34
N GLN A 74 20.85 -7.30 10.57
CA GLN A 74 21.73 -6.44 9.77
C GLN A 74 21.76 -6.90 8.30
N ARG A 75 21.97 -8.21 8.06
CA ARG A 75 21.95 -8.79 6.72
C ARG A 75 20.59 -8.63 6.04
N PHE A 76 19.49 -8.85 6.76
CA PHE A 76 18.15 -8.63 6.22
C PHE A 76 17.94 -7.17 5.79
N ARG A 77 18.33 -6.21 6.64
CA ARG A 77 18.27 -4.78 6.33
C ARG A 77 19.09 -4.46 5.07
N GLU A 78 20.32 -4.93 4.98
CA GLU A 78 21.18 -4.70 3.83
C GLU A 78 20.57 -5.25 2.54
N GLN A 79 20.07 -6.49 2.56
CA GLN A 79 19.42 -7.11 1.41
C GLN A 79 18.15 -6.36 1.01
N LEU A 80 17.32 -5.96 1.97
CA LEU A 80 16.08 -5.24 1.69
C LEU A 80 16.34 -3.85 1.11
N LEU A 81 17.32 -3.11 1.65
CA LEU A 81 17.72 -1.80 1.12
C LEU A 81 18.34 -1.93 -0.27
N HIS A 82 19.14 -2.97 -0.52
CA HIS A 82 19.68 -3.25 -1.85
C HIS A 82 18.55 -3.52 -2.86
N ALA A 83 17.58 -4.37 -2.51
CA ALA A 83 16.43 -4.66 -3.37
C ALA A 83 15.59 -3.40 -3.64
N ALA A 84 15.39 -2.55 -2.64
CA ALA A 84 14.63 -1.31 -2.79
C ALA A 84 15.29 -0.31 -3.76
N LEU A 85 16.62 -0.22 -3.77
CA LEU A 85 17.36 0.66 -4.69
C LEU A 85 17.38 0.16 -6.14
N MET A 86 17.21 -1.14 -6.38
CA MET A 86 17.21 -1.74 -7.72
C MET A 86 15.84 -1.71 -8.42
N HIS A 87 14.76 -1.42 -7.68
CA HIS A 87 13.38 -1.43 -8.17
C HIS A 87 12.71 -0.04 -8.22
N ASN A 88 13.50 1.02 -8.06
CA ASN A 88 13.12 2.42 -8.27
C ASN A 88 13.79 2.98 -9.54
#